data_AF-A0A3M1BNE1-F1
#
_entry.id   AF-A0A3M1BNE1-F1
#
_cell.length_a   1.000
_cell.length_b   1.000
_cell.length_c   1.000
_cell.angle_alpha   90.00
_cell.angle_beta   90.00
_cell.angle_gamma   90.00
#
_symmetry.space_group_name_H-M   'P 1'
#
loop_
_entity.id
_entity.type
_entity.pdbx_description
1 polymer ?
#
loop_
_entity_poly.entity_id
_entity_poly.type
_entity_poly.pdbx_seq_one_letter_code
_entity_poly.pdbx_strand_id
1 'polypeptide(L)' 'LGDVPRTKKAVELLKKLGIDGEKVLVVLPQKEEVAYKSFRNLPYVRVLPVEGLNVYDMLWADKLLLTAQSLEKIYERLAS' A
#
# COMPACT_ATOMS: atom_id res chain seq x y z
N LEU A 1 7.25 5.19 -7.75
CA LEU A 1 6.14 5.99 -8.31
C LEU A 1 6.60 7.32 -8.95
N GLY A 2 7.91 7.53 -9.17
CA GLY A 2 8.45 8.84 -9.56
C GLY A 2 8.46 9.81 -8.38
N ASP A 3 8.96 11.03 -8.59
CA ASP A 3 9.21 11.99 -7.50
C ASP A 3 8.00 12.88 -7.14
N VAL A 4 6.94 12.83 -7.94
CA VAL A 4 5.75 13.69 -7.79
C VAL A 4 4.50 12.85 -7.54
N PRO A 5 3.66 13.18 -6.54
CA PRO A 5 2.41 12.46 -6.30
C PRO A 5 1.49 12.50 -7.52
N ARG A 6 1.07 11.34 -8.02
CA ARG A 6 0.18 11.25 -9.18
C ARG A 6 -0.80 10.09 -9.04
N THR A 7 -2.05 10.40 -8.72
CA THR A 7 -3.12 9.40 -8.61
C THR A 7 -3.36 8.63 -9.91
N LYS A 8 -3.21 9.27 -11.08
CA LYS A 8 -3.31 8.58 -12.37
C LYS A 8 -2.30 7.43 -12.49
N LYS A 9 -1.05 7.63 -12.06
CA LYS A 9 -0.02 6.57 -12.08
C LYS A 9 -0.34 5.44 -11.11
N ALA A 10 -0.91 5.75 -9.95
CA ALA A 10 -1.38 4.75 -8.99
C ALA A 10 -2.50 3.89 -9.61
N VAL A 11 -3.50 4.51 -10.24
CA VAL A 11 -4.57 3.78 -10.94
C VAL A 11 -4.02 2.92 -12.07
N GLU A 12 -3.10 3.46 -12.90
CA GLU A 12 -2.45 2.69 -13.97
C GLU A 12 -1.70 1.46 -13.43
N LEU A 13 -1.05 1.59 -12.26
CA LEU A 13 -0.39 0.46 -11.61
C LEU A 13 -1.40 -0.59 -11.16
N LEU A 14 -2.48 -0.19 -10.47
CA LEU A 14 -3.51 -1.13 -10.00
C LEU A 14 -4.19 -1.85 -11.17
N LYS A 15 -4.45 -1.14 -12.28
CA LYS A 15 -4.98 -1.73 -13.52
C LYS A 15 -4.03 -2.75 -14.13
N LYS A 16 -2.73 -2.44 -14.20
CA LYS A 16 -1.71 -3.37 -14.71
C LYS A 16 -1.62 -4.65 -13.88
N LEU A 17 -1.85 -4.53 -12.57
CA LEU A 17 -1.87 -5.65 -11.64
C LEU A 17 -3.24 -6.38 -11.61
N GLY A 18 -4.25 -5.87 -12.31
CA GLY A 18 -5.58 -6.47 -12.36
C GLY A 18 -6.40 -6.35 -11.08
N ILE A 19 -6.04 -5.43 -10.18
CA ILE A 19 -6.66 -5.24 -8.85
C ILE A 19 -7.34 -3.87 -8.70
N ASP A 20 -7.56 -3.17 -9.82
CA ASP A 20 -8.24 -1.88 -9.83
C ASP A 20 -9.73 -2.04 -9.47
N GLY A 21 -10.20 -1.26 -8.50
CA GLY A 21 -11.58 -1.32 -8.00
C GLY A 21 -11.82 -2.32 -6.86
N GLU A 22 -10.85 -3.17 -6.52
CA GLU A 22 -10.89 -4.03 -5.33
C GLU A 22 -10.42 -3.30 -4.08
N LYS A 23 -10.74 -3.77 -2.87
CA LYS A 23 -10.18 -3.16 -1.65
C LYS A 23 -8.71 -3.54 -1.52
N VAL A 24 -7.82 -2.58 -1.77
CA VAL A 24 -6.37 -2.80 -1.73
C VAL A 24 -5.76 -2.13 -0.50
N LEU A 25 -4.99 -2.89 0.28
CA LEU A 25 -4.10 -2.34 1.28
C LEU A 25 -2.68 -2.28 0.74
N VAL A 26 -2.17 -1.07 0.56
CA VAL A 26 -0.78 -0.81 0.20
C VAL A 26 0.04 -0.64 1.48
N VAL A 27 1.02 -1.50 1.70
CA VAL A 27 1.93 -1.38 2.84
C VAL A 27 3.29 -0.91 2.33
N LEU A 28 3.75 0.18 2.92
CA LEU A 28 5.03 0.81 2.61
C LEU A 28 6.06 0.46 3.69
N PRO A 29 7.36 0.34 3.35
CA PRO A 29 8.38 -0.05 4.33
C PRO A 29 8.61 1.03 5.38
N GLN A 30 8.24 2.27 5.06
CA GLN A 30 8.28 3.43 5.94
C GLN A 30 7.31 4.48 5.40
N LYS A 31 7.18 5.60 6.12
CA LYS A 31 6.38 6.73 5.64
C LYS A 31 7.02 7.33 4.38
N GLU A 32 6.37 7.11 3.24
CA GLU A 32 6.77 7.69 1.95
C GLU A 32 5.63 8.59 1.43
N GLU A 33 5.83 9.90 1.49
CA GLU A 33 4.77 10.88 1.24
C GLU A 33 4.27 10.88 -0.21
N VAL A 34 5.16 10.63 -1.17
CA VAL A 34 4.82 10.59 -2.60
C VAL A 34 3.91 9.42 -2.92
N ALA A 35 4.28 8.22 -2.47
CA ALA A 35 3.43 7.04 -2.60
C ALA A 35 2.10 7.23 -1.87
N TYR A 36 2.14 7.65 -0.60
CA TYR A 36 0.92 7.89 0.19
C TYR A 36 -0.06 8.85 -0.50
N LYS A 37 0.42 10.03 -0.94
CA LYS A 37 -0.42 11.02 -1.64
C LYS A 37 -0.92 10.52 -3.00
N SER A 38 -0.18 9.63 -3.66
CA SER A 38 -0.61 9.06 -4.95
C SER A 38 -1.82 8.15 -4.80
N PHE A 39 -1.89 7.35 -3.73
CA PHE A 39 -2.96 6.37 -3.52
C PHE A 39 -4.12 6.87 -2.65
N ARG A 40 -3.87 7.76 -1.67
CA ARG A 40 -4.87 8.12 -0.63
C ARG A 40 -6.22 8.66 -1.15
N ASN A 41 -6.25 9.17 -2.38
CA ASN A 41 -7.47 9.73 -2.97
C ASN A 41 -8.37 8.64 -3.58
N LEU A 42 -7.91 7.38 -3.65
CA LEU A 42 -8.69 6.26 -4.17
C LEU A 42 -9.54 5.67 -3.04
N PRO A 43 -10.88 5.64 -3.14
CA PRO A 43 -11.75 5.25 -2.03
C PRO A 43 -11.65 3.77 -1.65
N TYR A 44 -11.17 2.93 -2.57
CA TYR A 44 -10.95 1.50 -2.39
C TYR A 44 -9.50 1.15 -2.03
N VAL A 45 -8.64 2.15 -1.76
CA VAL A 45 -7.24 1.91 -1.40
C VAL A 45 -6.94 2.52 -0.04
N ARG A 46 -6.36 1.71 0.84
CA ARG A 46 -5.72 2.19 2.07
C ARG A 46 -4.21 2.10 1.92
N VAL A 47 -3.50 3.08 2.44
CA VAL A 47 -2.03 3.10 2.42
C VAL A 47 -1.51 3.39 3.80
N LEU A 48 -0.63 2.54 4.31
CA LEU A 48 -0.01 2.69 5.62
C LEU A 48 1.44 2.20 5.60
N PRO A 49 2.31 2.74 6.46
CA PRO A 49 3.63 2.17 6.68
C PRO A 49 3.51 0.86 7.48
N VAL A 50 4.51 -0.03 7.39
CA VAL A 50 4.59 -1.27 8.17
C VAL A 50 4.31 -1.01 9.65
N GLU A 51 4.84 0.07 10.23
CA GLU A 51 4.61 0.47 11.63
C GLU A 51 3.13 0.58 12.01
N GLY A 52 2.29 1.06 11.10
CA GLY A 52 0.84 1.23 11.31
C GLY A 52 0.00 0.02 10.90
N LEU A 53 0.62 -1.07 10.47
CA LEU A 53 -0.09 -2.28 10.05
C LEU A 53 -0.83 -2.89 11.23
N ASN A 54 -2.13 -3.11 11.05
CA ASN A 54 -3.01 -3.71 12.05
C ASN A 54 -3.97 -4.71 11.40
N VAL A 55 -4.57 -5.57 12.23
CA VAL A 55 -5.47 -6.63 11.77
C VAL A 55 -6.74 -6.07 11.11
N TYR A 56 -7.26 -4.93 11.56
CA TYR A 56 -8.48 -4.34 11.01
C TYR A 56 -8.30 -3.92 9.55
N ASP A 57 -7.17 -3.30 9.21
CA ASP A 57 -6.86 -2.95 7.82
C ASP A 57 -6.62 -4.19 6.95
N MET A 58 -6.02 -5.24 7.51
CA MET A 58 -5.81 -6.52 6.81
C MET A 58 -7.14 -7.22 6.51
N LEU A 59 -8.08 -7.22 7.44
CA LEU A 59 -9.42 -7.81 7.26
C LEU A 59 -10.31 -6.96 6.33
N TRP A 60 -10.06 -5.66 6.25
CA TRP A 60 -10.80 -4.77 5.35
C TRP A 60 -10.44 -4.99 3.88
N ALA A 61 -9.19 -5.37 3.59
CA ALA A 61 -8.67 -5.47 2.23
C ALA A 61 -8.85 -6.86 1.61
N ASP A 62 -9.20 -6.87 0.32
CA ASP A 62 -9.28 -8.08 -0.50
C ASP A 62 -7.90 -8.44 -1.08
N LYS A 63 -7.03 -7.43 -1.27
CA LYS A 63 -5.67 -7.58 -1.81
C LYS A 63 -4.65 -6.81 -0.98
N LEU A 64 -3.47 -7.41 -0.82
CA LEU A 64 -2.30 -6.75 -0.22
C LEU A 64 -1.28 -6.41 -1.31
N LEU A 65 -0.87 -5.15 -1.36
CA LEU A 65 0.22 -4.68 -2.22
C LEU A 65 1.40 -4.28 -1.33
N LEU A 66 2.46 -5.07 -1.37
CA LEU A 66 3.63 -4.93 -0.51
C LEU A 66 4.87 -4.77 -1.39
N THR A 67 5.84 -3.97 -0.95
CA THR A 67 7.21 -4.06 -1.51
C THR A 67 7.97 -5.19 -0.82
N ALA A 68 9.01 -5.73 -1.47
CA ALA A 68 9.88 -6.74 -0.84
C ALA A 68 10.44 -6.25 0.51
N GLN A 69 10.88 -4.99 0.56
CA GLN A 69 11.35 -4.36 1.80
C GLN A 69 10.27 -4.25 2.89
N SER A 70 9.00 -4.06 2.51
CA SER A 70 7.89 -4.05 3.48
C SER A 70 7.69 -5.42 4.10
N LEU A 71 7.79 -6.47 3.27
CA LEU A 71 7.66 -7.84 3.71
C LEU A 71 8.78 -8.24 4.68
N GLU A 72 10.04 -7.88 4.38
CA GLU A 72 11.18 -8.09 5.28
C GLU A 72 10.94 -7.45 6.66
N LYS A 73 10.56 -6.16 6.69
CA LYS A 73 10.26 -5.47 7.95
C LYS A 73 9.09 -6.07 8.72
N ILE A 74 8.10 -6.65 8.04
CA ILE A 74 7.01 -7.37 8.70
C ILE A 74 7.56 -8.60 9.42
N TYR A 75 8.42 -9.39 8.77
CA TYR A 75 9.04 -10.56 9.39
C TYR A 75 9.92 -10.19 10.59
N GLU A 76 10.73 -9.14 10.49
CA GLU A 76 11.53 -8.64 11.61
C GLU A 76 10.66 -8.29 12.82
N ARG A 77 9.52 -7.61 12.61
CA ARG A 77 8.58 -7.25 13.70
C ARG A 77 7.86 -8.45 14.33
N LEU A 78 7.72 -9.56 13.59
CA LEU A 78 7.07 -10.78 14.09
C LEU A 78 8.07 -11.71 14.81
N ALA A 79 9.36 -11.58 14.50
CA ALA A 79 10.43 -12.38 15.11
C ALA A 79 10.93 -11.80 16.45
N SER A 80 10.58 -10.55 16.77
CA SER A 80 10.84 -9.89 18.05
C SER A 80 9.76 -10.16 19.08
#